data_AF-A0A7X7SDD4-F1
#
_entry.id   AF-A0A7X7SDD4-F1
#
_cell.length_a   1.000
_cell.length_b   1.000
_cell.length_c   1.000
_cell.angle_alpha   90.00
_cell.angle_beta   90.00
_cell.angle_gamma   90.00
#
_symmetry.space_group_name_H-M   'P 1'
#
loop_
_entity.id
_entity.type
_entity.pdbx_description
1 polymer ?
#
loop_
_entity_poly.entity_id
_entity_poly.type
_entity_poly.pdbx_seq_one_letter_code
_entity_poly.pdbx_strand_id
1 'polypeptide(L)'
;MELLIDRAKGYNGSVVLPEGQDPRVMKAAAEITRLGFARVSVLATPAEAQQACAAAGVIPSGFEIIDPTAPPCFEELVAAYHRKRA
;
A
#
# COMPACT_ATOMS: atom_id res chain seq x y z
N MET A 1 14.61 3.60 -16.42
CA MET A 1 13.67 2.90 -15.51
C MET A 1 14.32 1.66 -14.90
N GLU A 2 14.90 0.77 -15.72
CA GLU A 2 15.50 -0.50 -15.26
C GLU A 2 16.53 -0.35 -14.14
N LEU A 3 17.50 0.56 -14.28
CA LEU A 3 18.48 0.87 -13.23
C LEU A 3 17.89 1.18 -11.85
N LEU A 4 16.70 1.80 -11.79
CA LEU A 4 16.03 2.11 -10.52
C LEU A 4 15.31 0.89 -9.95
N ILE A 5 14.66 0.10 -10.82
CA ILE A 5 13.96 -1.12 -10.45
C ILE A 5 14.94 -2.16 -9.89
N ASP A 6 16.10 -2.33 -10.52
CA ASP A 6 17.11 -3.29 -10.05
C ASP A 6 17.73 -2.88 -8.71
N ARG A 7 17.95 -1.58 -8.50
CA ARG A 7 18.37 -1.06 -7.19
C ARG A 7 17.30 -1.30 -6.12
N ALA A 8 16.03 -1.09 -6.45
CA ALA A 8 14.91 -1.31 -5.53
C ALA A 8 14.79 -2.80 -5.13
N LYS A 9 14.95 -3.72 -6.08
CA LYS A 9 15.02 -5.17 -5.82
C LYS A 9 16.11 -5.52 -4.81
N GLY A 10 17.30 -4.93 -4.95
CA GLY A 10 18.41 -5.13 -4.02
C GLY A 10 18.15 -4.56 -2.62
N TYR A 11 17.34 -3.51 -2.49
CA TYR A 11 17.00 -2.87 -1.21
C TYR A 11 15.88 -3.61 -0.44
N ASN A 12 14.99 -4.33 -1.14
CA ASN A 12 13.84 -5.02 -0.56
C ASN A 12 12.97 -4.13 0.35
N GLY A 13 12.75 -2.88 -0.10
CA GLY A 13 12.02 -1.87 0.64
C GLY A 13 10.51 -2.14 0.73
N SER A 14 9.83 -1.36 1.56
CA SER A 14 8.37 -1.31 1.62
C SER A 14 7.87 0.09 1.30
N VAL A 15 6.69 0.19 0.69
CA VAL A 15 6.02 1.45 0.37
C VAL A 15 4.55 1.39 0.78
N VAL A 16 4.06 2.49 1.34
CA VAL A 16 2.64 2.69 1.64
C VAL A 16 2.02 3.57 0.55
N LEU A 17 0.89 3.14 -0.01
CA LEU A 17 0.12 3.90 -0.98
C LEU A 17 -1.22 4.33 -0.33
N PRO A 18 -1.36 5.59 0.10
CA PRO A 18 -2.52 6.01 0.88
C PRO A 18 -3.79 6.22 0.06
N GLU A 19 -3.71 6.34 -1.27
CA GLU A 19 -4.86 6.62 -2.15
C GLU A 19 -5.50 5.35 -2.75
N GLY A 20 -5.77 4.35 -1.91
CA GLY A 20 -6.28 3.05 -2.36
C GLY A 20 -7.67 3.06 -3.02
N GLN A 21 -8.45 4.12 -2.84
CA GLN A 21 -9.71 4.35 -3.57
C GLN A 21 -9.49 4.63 -5.07
N ASP A 22 -8.27 4.96 -5.50
CA ASP A 22 -7.94 5.19 -6.90
C ASP A 22 -7.59 3.86 -7.61
N PRO A 23 -8.32 3.47 -8.68
CA PRO A 23 -8.01 2.25 -9.43
C PRO A 23 -6.58 2.21 -10.00
N ARG A 24 -5.98 3.37 -10.30
CA ARG A 24 -4.60 3.45 -10.81
C ARG A 24 -3.60 3.03 -9.73
N VAL A 25 -3.90 3.31 -8.46
CA VAL A 25 -3.06 2.92 -7.32
C VAL A 25 -3.13 1.42 -7.10
N MET A 26 -4.33 0.82 -7.17
CA MET A 26 -4.50 -0.63 -7.09
C MET A 26 -3.77 -1.36 -8.21
N LYS A 27 -3.83 -0.83 -9.44
CA LYS A 27 -3.06 -1.36 -10.57
C LYS A 27 -1.55 -1.25 -10.33
N ALA A 28 -1.07 -0.10 -9.86
CA ALA A 28 0.35 0.09 -9.55
C ALA A 28 0.83 -0.86 -8.44
N ALA A 29 0.04 -1.04 -7.37
CA ALA A 29 0.34 -1.97 -6.29
C ALA A 29 0.52 -3.41 -6.81
N ALA A 30 -0.42 -3.88 -7.65
CA ALA A 30 -0.34 -5.18 -8.28
C ALA A 30 0.90 -5.32 -9.17
N GLU A 31 1.25 -4.29 -9.96
CA GLU A 31 2.43 -4.30 -10.82
C GLU A 31 3.75 -4.31 -10.03
N ILE A 32 3.85 -3.51 -8.96
CA ILE A 32 5.03 -3.45 -8.09
C ILE A 32 5.28 -4.82 -7.44
N THR A 33 4.23 -5.42 -6.88
CA THR A 33 4.29 -6.76 -6.30
C THR A 33 4.68 -7.80 -7.35
N ARG A 34 4.05 -7.78 -8.54
CA ARG A 34 4.34 -8.73 -9.62
C ARG A 34 5.79 -8.65 -10.10
N LEU A 35 6.35 -7.44 -10.14
CA LEU A 35 7.73 -7.20 -10.53
C LEU A 35 8.74 -7.42 -9.37
N GLY A 36 8.23 -7.57 -8.14
CA GLY A 36 9.00 -8.02 -6.98
C GLY A 36 10.06 -7.04 -6.50
N PHE A 37 9.85 -5.73 -6.66
CA PHE A 37 10.85 -4.72 -6.29
C PHE A 37 10.51 -3.89 -5.04
N ALA A 38 9.33 -4.09 -4.45
CA ALA A 38 8.98 -3.58 -3.13
C ALA A 38 7.83 -4.37 -2.51
N ARG A 39 7.75 -4.37 -1.17
CA ARG A 39 6.54 -4.77 -0.43
C ARG A 39 5.56 -3.59 -0.42
N VAL A 40 4.30 -3.84 -0.75
CA VAL A 40 3.31 -2.77 -0.89
C VAL A 40 2.20 -2.95 0.14
N SER A 41 1.89 -1.88 0.86
CA SER A 41 0.68 -1.76 1.68
C SER A 41 -0.17 -0.59 1.13
N VAL A 42 -1.44 -0.84 0.85
CA VAL A 42 -2.38 0.15 0.33
C VAL A 42 -3.37 0.51 1.42
N LEU A 43 -3.62 1.80 1.65
CA LEU A 43 -4.64 2.23 2.59
C LEU A 43 -5.98 2.39 1.86
N ALA A 44 -6.98 1.64 2.32
CA ALA A 44 -8.36 1.72 1.84
C ALA A 44 -9.27 0.97 2.80
N THR A 45 -10.51 1.43 2.94
CA THR A 45 -11.56 0.60 3.54
C THR A 45 -11.82 -0.64 2.68
N PRO A 46 -12.38 -1.72 3.23
CA PRO A 46 -12.73 -2.92 2.45
C PRO A 46 -13.62 -2.61 1.23
N ALA A 47 -14.56 -1.67 1.37
CA ALA A 47 -15.47 -1.26 0.31
C ALA A 47 -14.75 -0.50 -0.82
N GLU A 48 -13.91 0.49 -0.47
CA GLU A 48 -13.09 1.23 -1.44
C GLU A 48 -12.14 0.28 -2.18
N ALA A 49 -11.49 -0.63 -1.45
CA ALA A 49 -10.56 -1.58 -2.03
C ALA A 49 -11.25 -2.50 -3.04
N GLN A 50 -12.41 -3.05 -2.69
CA GLN A 50 -13.19 -3.90 -3.59
C GLN A 50 -13.59 -3.15 -4.86
N GLN A 51 -14.10 -1.92 -4.73
CA GLN A 51 -14.53 -1.11 -5.87
C GLN A 51 -13.35 -0.71 -6.77
N ALA A 52 -12.25 -0.24 -6.19
CA ALA A 52 -11.07 0.20 -6.92
C ALA A 52 -10.36 -0.97 -7.62
N CYS A 53 -10.25 -2.14 -6.98
CA CYS A 53 -9.70 -3.34 -7.60
C CYS A 53 -10.55 -3.80 -8.81
N ALA A 54 -11.87 -3.81 -8.65
CA ALA A 54 -12.79 -4.16 -9.74
C ALA A 54 -12.65 -3.19 -10.92
N ALA A 55 -12.61 -1.89 -10.66
CA ALA A 55 -12.42 -0.86 -11.69
C ALA A 55 -11.05 -0.94 -12.37
N ALA A 56 -10.02 -1.38 -11.64
CA ALA A 56 -8.67 -1.58 -12.15
C ALA A 56 -8.49 -2.90 -12.91
N GLY A 57 -9.45 -3.83 -12.81
CA GLY A 57 -9.33 -5.18 -13.37
C GLY A 57 -8.24 -6.01 -12.70
N VAL A 58 -7.94 -5.76 -11.42
CA VAL A 58 -6.92 -6.48 -10.65
C VAL A 58 -7.54 -7.26 -9.51
N ILE A 59 -6.90 -8.37 -9.15
CA ILE A 59 -7.22 -9.12 -7.95
C ILE A 59 -6.30 -8.58 -6.84
N PRO A 60 -6.82 -8.28 -5.64
CA PRO A 60 -5.99 -7.89 -4.50
C PRO A 60 -5.23 -9.11 -3.98
N SER A 61 -4.21 -9.54 -4.72
CA SER A 61 -3.32 -10.63 -4.34
C SER A 61 -1.87 -10.15 -4.36
N GLY A 62 -1.15 -10.43 -3.27
CA GLY A 62 0.28 -10.15 -3.14
C GLY A 62 0.66 -8.73 -2.67
N PHE A 63 -0.30 -7.86 -2.38
CA PHE A 63 -0.06 -6.64 -1.59
C PHE A 63 -1.05 -6.57 -0.43
N GLU A 64 -0.68 -5.84 0.62
CA GLU A 64 -1.48 -5.70 1.83
C GLU A 64 -2.49 -4.55 1.65
N ILE A 65 -3.71 -4.72 2.16
CA ILE A 65 -4.70 -3.65 2.27
C ILE A 65 -4.93 -3.39 3.76
N ILE A 66 -4.75 -2.15 4.19
CA ILE A 66 -4.93 -1.73 5.58
C ILE A 66 -6.09 -0.74 5.63
N ASP A 67 -7.09 -1.04 6.45
CA ASP A 67 -8.17 -0.10 6.73
C ASP A 67 -7.67 0.99 7.70
N PRO A 68 -7.55 2.26 7.25
CA PRO A 68 -7.07 3.34 8.10
C PRO A 68 -8.08 3.75 9.19
N THR A 69 -9.34 3.31 9.11
CA THR A 69 -10.37 3.61 10.10
C THR A 69 -10.33 2.67 11.31
N ALA A 70 -9.70 1.51 11.17
CA ALA A 70 -9.52 0.52 12.22
C ALA A 70 -8.12 -0.12 12.15
N PRO A 71 -7.03 0.67 12.27
CA PRO A 71 -5.69 0.12 12.14
C PRO A 71 -5.35 -0.76 13.37
N PRO A 72 -4.68 -1.91 13.19
CA PRO A 72 -4.33 -2.81 14.29
C PRO A 72 -3.54 -2.16 15.43
N CYS A 73 -2.77 -1.12 15.12
CA CYS A 73 -1.88 -0.41 16.04
C CYS A 73 -2.35 1.02 16.36
N PHE A 74 -3.66 1.28 16.37
CA PHE A 74 -4.23 2.62 16.57
C PHE A 74 -3.65 3.35 17.78
N GLU A 75 -3.67 2.74 18.97
CA GLU A 75 -3.18 3.34 20.22
C GLU A 75 -1.69 3.69 20.15
N GLU A 76 -0.86 2.81 19.58
CA GLU A 76 0.57 3.04 19.41
C GLU A 76 0.85 4.21 18.46
N LEU A 77 0.10 4.30 17.35
CA LEU A 77 0.20 5.38 16.38
C LEU A 77 -0.18 6.72 17.00
N VAL A 78 -1.27 6.77 17.78
CA VAL A 78 -1.70 7.99 18.48
C VAL A 78 -0.62 8.46 19.45
N ALA A 79 -0.09 7.56 20.29
CA ALA A 79 0.95 7.90 21.26
C ALA A 79 2.25 8.38 20.57
N ALA A 80 2.68 7.70 19.50
CA ALA A 80 3.87 8.08 18.74
C ALA A 80 3.69 9.44 18.06
N TYR A 81 2.52 9.72 17.52
CA TYR A 81 2.21 10.99 16.89
C TYR A 81 2.17 12.15 17.88
N HIS A 82 1.55 11.95 19.05
CA HIS A 82 1.55 12.95 20.12
C HIS A 82 2.98 13.28 20.56
N ARG A 83 3.83 12.26 20.77
CA ARG A 83 5.25 12.46 21.13
C ARG A 83 6.03 13.27 20.10
N LYS A 84 5.74 13.09 18.80
CA LYS A 84 6.39 13.86 17.72
C LYS A 84 5.97 15.33 17.65
N ARG A 85 4.86 15.70 18.31
CA ARG A 85 4.29 17.05 18.27
C ARG A 85 4.41 17.81 19.60
N ALA A 86 4.88 17.15 20.65
CA ALA A 86 5.28 17.77 21.91
C ALA A 86 6.62 18.47 21.74
#